data_AF-A0A6J8C478-F1
#
_entry.id   AF-A0A6J8C478-F1
#
_cell.length_a   1.000
_cell.length_b   1.000
_cell.length_c   1.000
_cell.angle_alpha   90.00
_cell.angle_beta   90.00
_cell.angle_gamma   90.00
#
_symmetry.space_group_name_H-M   'P 1'
#
loop_
_entity.id
_entity.type
_entity.pdbx_description
1 polymer ?
#
loop_
_entity_poly.entity_id
_entity_poly.type
_entity_poly.pdbx_seq_one_letter_code
_entity_poly.pdbx_strand_id
1 'polypeptide(L)'
;MQLAGLPLLDRHKEGNVHFLGASEKTEIMDVAQLVIKDIQNVNEQNIESYDAFKKQKCVINTQLDVVVADFSMTSYCCNHLGASANKFCPRCHAEADNFNEIVRLRTPAETQRTIQRIDMRSNESDKKRLRTLTGVKENDNCFWDVLDPHRDIPVGLLHLIPLGLAKHIIKFVLNNVGSDTVEKLSYHLIDTLGNGYKDFFKHFNSRQGKDLKSYLQIAPFNLLYAKVPSKFIDMVTCLANIHKKLNKDSFTSSDYDDLRYNIRQYHEQIKRDAPELKKKVKSHLLLHVVS
;
A
#
# COMPACT_ATOMS: atom_id res chain seq x y z
N MET A 1 16.19 -8.29 2.65
CA MET A 1 15.80 -8.79 1.30
C MET A 1 14.86 -9.96 1.49
N GLN A 2 13.80 -10.11 0.69
CA GLN A 2 12.89 -11.27 0.75
C GLN A 2 13.14 -12.15 -0.47
N LEU A 3 13.27 -13.46 -0.28
CA LEU A 3 13.44 -14.41 -1.36
C LEU A 3 12.09 -14.66 -2.04
N ALA A 4 11.95 -14.19 -3.29
CA ALA A 4 10.68 -14.17 -4.02
C ALA A 4 10.07 -15.58 -4.20
N GLY A 5 10.91 -16.62 -4.29
CA GLY A 5 10.49 -18.02 -4.51
C GLY A 5 10.13 -18.82 -3.25
N LEU A 6 10.19 -18.24 -2.05
CA LEU A 6 9.81 -18.96 -0.84
C LEU A 6 8.28 -19.05 -0.67
N PRO A 7 7.73 -20.23 -0.29
CA PRO A 7 6.35 -20.35 0.15
C PRO A 7 6.04 -19.37 1.28
N LEU A 8 4.79 -18.91 1.37
CA LEU A 8 4.37 -17.91 2.37
C LEU A 8 4.68 -18.35 3.82
N LEU A 9 4.54 -19.66 4.10
CA LEU A 9 4.85 -20.27 5.40
C LEU A 9 6.34 -20.17 5.77
N ASP A 10 7.22 -20.12 4.77
CA ASP A 10 8.68 -20.04 4.96
C ASP A 10 9.19 -18.60 4.94
N ARG A 11 8.50 -17.71 4.22
CA ARG A 11 8.91 -16.31 4.05
C ARG A 11 9.06 -15.55 5.37
N HIS A 12 8.26 -15.91 6.38
CA HIS A 12 8.27 -15.27 7.69
C HIS A 12 9.18 -15.96 8.72
N LYS A 13 9.89 -17.02 8.35
CA LYS A 13 10.87 -17.67 9.23
C LYS A 13 12.09 -16.76 9.39
N GLU A 14 12.58 -16.65 10.62
CA GLU A 14 13.70 -15.77 10.98
C GLU A 14 14.93 -15.99 10.09
N GLY A 15 15.25 -17.25 9.77
CA GLY A 15 16.38 -17.60 8.89
C GLY A 15 16.25 -17.11 7.44
N ASN A 16 15.08 -16.63 7.01
CA ASN A 16 14.84 -16.10 5.67
C ASN A 16 14.67 -14.57 5.65
N VAL A 17 14.76 -13.92 6.81
CA VAL A 17 14.61 -12.47 6.96
C VAL A 17 15.92 -11.88 7.45
N HIS A 18 16.72 -11.39 6.51
CA HIS A 18 18.00 -10.76 6.83
C HIS A 18 17.89 -9.25 6.85
N PHE A 19 18.26 -8.66 7.98
CA PHE A 19 18.46 -7.22 8.13
C PHE A 19 19.82 -6.84 7.54
N LEU A 20 19.82 -5.91 6.59
CA LEU A 20 21.05 -5.43 5.95
C LEU A 20 21.61 -4.19 6.64
N GLY A 21 20.74 -3.28 7.08
CA GLY A 21 21.14 -2.05 7.75
C GLY A 21 20.01 -1.02 7.83
N ALA A 22 20.19 -0.06 8.74
CA ALA A 22 19.45 1.17 8.83
C ALA A 22 20.44 2.25 9.30
N SER A 23 20.28 3.48 8.82
CA SER A 23 21.14 4.60 9.17
C SER A 23 20.29 5.82 9.48
N GLU A 24 20.68 6.57 10.51
CA GLU A 24 20.14 7.91 10.78
C GLU A 24 20.87 8.99 9.98
N LYS A 25 22.03 8.67 9.41
CA LYS A 25 22.94 9.62 8.74
C LYS A 25 22.97 9.49 7.23
N THR A 26 22.40 8.40 6.71
CA THR A 26 22.49 8.02 5.30
C THR A 26 21.09 7.78 4.79
N GLU A 27 20.77 8.37 3.64
CA GLU A 27 19.47 8.16 3.02
C GLU A 27 19.33 6.72 2.54
N ILE A 28 18.10 6.20 2.56
CA ILE A 28 17.82 4.83 2.16
C ILE A 28 18.15 4.57 0.68
N MET A 29 18.13 5.60 -0.19
CA MET A 29 18.54 5.47 -1.59
C MET A 29 20.03 5.19 -1.75
N ASP A 30 20.88 5.76 -0.89
CA ASP A 30 22.33 5.52 -0.94
C ASP A 30 22.65 4.09 -0.51
N VAL A 31 21.97 3.61 0.54
CA VAL A 31 22.10 2.22 1.00
C VAL A 31 21.58 1.26 -0.08
N ALA A 32 20.44 1.57 -0.70
CA ALA A 32 19.88 0.78 -1.79
C ALA A 32 20.80 0.73 -3.02
N GLN A 33 21.46 1.84 -3.36
CA GLN A 33 22.40 1.93 -4.48
C GLN A 33 23.57 0.93 -4.33
N LEU A 34 24.09 0.74 -3.11
CA LEU A 34 25.13 -0.25 -2.84
C LEU A 34 24.64 -1.67 -3.10
N VAL A 35 23.45 -2.01 -2.61
CA VAL A 35 22.83 -3.33 -2.81
C VAL A 35 22.54 -3.59 -4.30
N ILE A 36 22.03 -2.59 -5.01
CA ILE A 36 21.76 -2.69 -6.46
C ILE A 36 23.06 -2.93 -7.23
N LYS A 37 24.12 -2.19 -6.89
CA LYS A 37 25.43 -2.36 -7.53
C LYS A 37 25.99 -3.76 -7.29
N ASP A 38 25.85 -4.30 -6.07
CA ASP A 38 26.27 -5.67 -5.77
C ASP A 38 25.48 -6.70 -6.59
N ILE A 39 24.16 -6.52 -6.72
CA ILE A 39 23.31 -7.37 -7.55
C ILE A 39 23.74 -7.33 -9.02
N GLN A 40 24.00 -6.14 -9.56
CA GLN A 40 24.48 -5.96 -10.94
C GLN A 40 25.84 -6.63 -11.14
N ASN A 41 26.78 -6.43 -10.22
CA ASN A 41 28.11 -7.05 -10.27
C ASN A 41 28.04 -8.58 -10.28
N VAL A 42 27.18 -9.19 -9.44
CA VAL A 42 26.98 -10.64 -9.40
C VAL A 42 26.52 -11.17 -10.77
N ASN A 43 25.58 -10.46 -11.40
CA ASN A 43 25.00 -10.85 -12.68
C ASN A 43 25.96 -10.66 -13.86
N GLU A 44 26.83 -9.66 -13.80
CA GLU A 44 27.87 -9.42 -14.82
C GLU A 44 29.03 -10.41 -14.70
N GLN A 45 29.45 -10.73 -13.47
CA GLN A 45 30.65 -11.54 -13.21
C GLN A 45 30.39 -13.05 -13.15
N ASN A 46 29.14 -13.51 -13.09
CA ASN A 46 28.76 -14.93 -12.99
C ASN A 46 29.53 -15.66 -11.88
N ILE A 47 29.26 -15.30 -10.62
CA ILE A 47 29.98 -15.86 -9.47
C ILE A 47 29.82 -17.39 -9.42
N GLU A 48 30.92 -18.11 -9.63
CA GLU A 48 30.97 -19.56 -9.46
C GLU A 48 30.91 -19.94 -7.97
N SER A 49 30.10 -20.94 -7.66
CA SER A 49 30.02 -21.58 -6.35
C SER A 49 29.87 -23.09 -6.50
N TYR A 50 29.68 -23.80 -5.40
CA TYR A 50 29.50 -25.25 -5.37
C TYR A 50 28.23 -25.62 -4.60
N ASP A 51 27.29 -26.28 -5.28
CA ASP A 51 26.08 -26.81 -4.65
C ASP A 51 26.43 -28.11 -3.92
N ALA A 52 26.53 -28.05 -2.59
CA ALA A 52 26.89 -29.19 -1.76
C ALA A 52 25.88 -30.35 -1.83
N PHE A 53 24.61 -30.06 -2.13
CA PHE A 53 23.56 -31.08 -2.27
C PHE A 53 23.68 -31.80 -3.62
N LYS A 54 23.85 -31.04 -4.72
CA LYS A 54 24.00 -31.59 -6.08
C LYS A 54 25.43 -32.03 -6.42
N LYS A 55 26.41 -31.72 -5.57
CA LYS A 55 27.84 -32.01 -5.75
C LYS A 55 28.43 -31.50 -7.07
N GLN A 56 27.99 -30.33 -7.52
CA GLN A 56 28.44 -29.73 -8.77
C GLN A 56 28.71 -28.23 -8.64
N LYS A 57 29.54 -27.70 -9.53
CA LYS A 57 29.67 -26.26 -9.68
C LYS A 57 28.34 -25.65 -10.11
N CYS A 58 28.02 -24.49 -9.58
CA CYS A 58 26.87 -23.69 -9.97
C CYS A 58 27.28 -22.23 -10.13
N VAL A 59 26.47 -21.46 -10.85
CA VAL A 59 26.62 -20.01 -10.95
C VAL A 59 25.51 -19.39 -10.10
N ILE A 60 25.86 -18.43 -9.26
CA ILE A 60 24.90 -17.66 -8.47
C ILE A 60 24.46 -16.47 -9.32
N ASN A 61 23.16 -16.32 -9.49
CA ASN A 61 22.52 -15.17 -10.12
C ASN A 61 21.53 -14.57 -9.11
N THR A 62 21.47 -13.24 -9.03
CA THR A 62 20.53 -12.53 -8.16
C THR A 62 19.72 -11.56 -8.98
N GLN A 63 18.40 -11.74 -9.05
CA GLN A 63 17.50 -10.81 -9.72
C GLN A 63 16.75 -9.96 -8.70
N LEU A 64 16.52 -8.70 -9.04
CA LEU A 64 15.65 -7.80 -8.30
C LEU A 64 14.32 -7.68 -9.05
N ASP A 65 13.32 -8.46 -8.64
CA ASP A 65 12.03 -8.48 -9.34
C ASP A 65 11.10 -7.36 -8.88
N VAL A 66 11.03 -7.13 -7.57
CA VAL A 66 10.08 -6.18 -6.96
C VAL A 66 10.68 -5.51 -5.72
N VAL A 67 10.23 -4.29 -5.45
CA VAL A 67 10.53 -3.60 -4.19
C VAL A 67 9.26 -3.52 -3.35
N VAL A 68 9.25 -4.18 -2.19
CA VAL A 68 8.12 -4.13 -1.27
C VAL A 68 8.26 -2.91 -0.37
N ALA A 69 7.35 -1.95 -0.53
CA ALA A 69 7.37 -0.69 0.21
C ALA A 69 5.99 -0.33 0.77
N ASP A 70 5.96 0.40 1.88
CA ASP A 70 4.74 1.09 2.29
C ASP A 70 4.47 2.31 1.38
N PHE A 71 3.41 3.07 1.63
CA PHE A 71 3.07 4.21 0.76
C PHE A 71 4.12 5.33 0.76
N SER A 72 4.71 5.62 1.91
CA SER A 72 5.71 6.69 2.04
C SER A 72 6.96 6.32 1.26
N MET A 73 7.43 5.09 1.43
CA MET A 73 8.55 4.54 0.68
C MET A 73 8.24 4.38 -0.80
N THR A 74 7.04 3.92 -1.17
CA THR A 74 6.61 3.87 -2.58
C THR A 74 6.66 5.26 -3.21
N SER A 75 6.16 6.29 -2.52
CA SER A 75 6.20 7.66 -3.02
C SER A 75 7.64 8.13 -3.22
N TYR A 76 8.52 7.84 -2.27
CA TYR A 76 9.93 8.21 -2.36
C TYR A 76 10.65 7.49 -3.51
N CYS A 77 10.46 6.18 -3.67
CA CYS A 77 11.00 5.41 -4.80
C CYS A 77 10.42 5.81 -6.16
N CYS A 78 9.26 6.46 -6.19
CA CYS A 78 8.66 6.98 -7.42
C CYS A 78 9.02 8.44 -7.70
N ASN A 79 9.90 9.07 -6.93
CA ASN A 79 10.15 10.52 -6.97
C ASN A 79 8.84 11.32 -6.84
N HIS A 80 7.95 10.87 -5.96
CA HIS A 80 6.62 11.43 -5.80
C HIS A 80 6.54 12.27 -4.52
N LEU A 81 5.91 13.44 -4.60
CA LEU A 81 5.76 14.41 -3.51
C LEU A 81 4.85 13.90 -2.36
N GLY A 82 4.22 12.74 -2.53
CA GLY A 82 3.36 12.11 -1.55
C GLY A 82 1.96 12.73 -1.51
N ALA A 83 1.35 12.75 -0.31
CA ALA A 83 -0.05 13.16 -0.13
C ALA A 83 -0.31 14.67 -0.37
N SER A 84 0.74 15.49 -0.44
CA SER A 84 0.63 16.94 -0.65
C SER A 84 0.54 17.35 -2.13
N ALA A 85 0.62 16.40 -3.06
CA ALA A 85 0.48 16.65 -4.49
C ALA A 85 -0.99 16.79 -4.91
N ASN A 86 -1.26 17.61 -5.92
CA ASN A 86 -2.58 17.62 -6.59
C ASN A 86 -2.82 16.26 -7.25
N LYS A 87 -1.82 15.80 -8.00
CA LYS A 87 -1.73 14.45 -8.54
C LYS A 87 -1.17 13.51 -7.50
N PHE A 88 -2.02 13.06 -6.58
CA PHE A 88 -1.60 12.41 -5.34
C PHE A 88 -1.14 10.96 -5.51
N CYS A 89 -1.36 10.34 -6.68
CA CYS A 89 -1.01 8.94 -6.93
C CYS A 89 0.41 8.81 -7.48
N PRO A 90 1.28 7.96 -6.88
CA PRO A 90 2.61 7.69 -7.42
C PRO A 90 2.59 6.79 -8.67
N ARG A 91 1.46 6.16 -9.02
CA ARG A 91 1.34 5.25 -10.18
C ARG A 91 0.65 5.88 -11.39
N CYS A 92 -0.20 6.89 -11.17
CA CYS A 92 -0.95 7.54 -12.23
C CYS A 92 -1.18 9.03 -11.94
N HIS A 93 -1.80 9.73 -12.87
CA HIS A 93 -2.08 11.18 -12.78
C HIS A 93 -3.43 11.52 -12.14
N ALA A 94 -3.96 10.65 -11.27
CA ALA A 94 -5.22 10.91 -10.57
C ALA A 94 -5.11 12.06 -9.55
N GLU A 95 -6.22 12.79 -9.46
CA GLU A 95 -6.51 13.92 -8.60
C GLU A 95 -7.78 13.64 -7.78
N ALA A 96 -8.14 14.53 -6.87
CA ALA A 96 -9.27 14.31 -5.96
C ALA A 96 -10.61 14.11 -6.69
N ASP A 97 -10.80 14.78 -7.83
CA ASP A 97 -12.05 14.77 -8.59
C ASP A 97 -12.25 13.48 -9.39
N ASN A 98 -11.16 12.78 -9.73
CA ASN A 98 -11.15 11.52 -10.47
C ASN A 98 -10.50 10.38 -9.66
N PHE A 99 -10.64 10.43 -8.33
CA PHE A 99 -10.05 9.44 -7.42
C PHE A 99 -10.51 7.98 -7.69
N ASN A 100 -11.65 7.80 -8.35
CA ASN A 100 -12.29 6.52 -8.65
C ASN A 100 -11.95 5.96 -10.04
N GLU A 101 -11.03 6.58 -10.78
CA GLU A 101 -10.57 6.09 -12.08
C GLU A 101 -9.03 6.15 -12.22
N ILE A 102 -8.47 5.26 -13.05
CA ILE A 102 -7.06 5.34 -13.44
C ILE A 102 -7.00 6.22 -14.69
N VAL A 103 -6.57 7.48 -14.50
CA VAL A 103 -6.56 8.49 -15.56
C VAL A 103 -5.48 8.20 -16.62
N ARG A 104 -4.22 8.21 -16.20
CA ARG A 104 -3.04 7.94 -17.04
C ARG A 104 -1.90 7.47 -16.18
N LEU A 105 -1.29 6.35 -16.53
CA LEU A 105 -0.12 5.82 -15.81
C LEU A 105 1.07 6.76 -15.94
N ARG A 106 1.87 6.85 -14.87
CA ARG A 106 3.17 7.52 -14.88
C ARG A 106 4.21 6.59 -15.51
N THR A 107 5.25 7.17 -16.11
CA THR A 107 6.40 6.41 -16.60
C THR A 107 7.70 7.02 -16.06
N PRO A 108 8.77 6.21 -15.89
CA PRO A 108 10.07 6.71 -15.45
C PRO A 108 10.57 7.89 -16.30
N ALA A 109 10.49 7.77 -17.62
CA ALA A 109 10.91 8.82 -18.56
C ALA A 109 10.11 10.12 -18.40
N GLU A 110 8.80 10.05 -18.10
CA GLU A 110 8.00 11.25 -17.81
C GLU A 110 8.45 11.93 -16.51
N THR A 111 8.68 11.14 -15.47
CA THR A 111 9.13 11.62 -14.16
C THR A 111 10.51 12.28 -14.27
N GLN A 112 11.48 11.63 -14.94
CA GLN A 112 12.81 12.18 -15.20
C GLN A 112 12.77 13.51 -15.97
N ARG A 113 11.96 13.60 -17.04
CA ARG A 113 11.76 14.87 -17.76
C ARG A 113 11.17 15.96 -16.87
N THR A 114 10.30 15.58 -15.93
CA THR A 114 9.72 16.54 -14.99
C THR A 114 10.74 17.03 -13.97
N ILE A 115 11.61 16.15 -13.47
CA ILE A 115 12.74 16.51 -12.59
C ILE A 115 13.65 17.52 -13.31
N GLN A 116 14.08 17.22 -14.55
CA GLN A 116 14.89 18.15 -15.35
C GLN A 116 14.20 19.51 -15.51
N ARG A 117 12.88 19.53 -15.73
CA ARG A 117 12.10 20.77 -15.82
C ARG A 117 12.03 21.54 -14.50
N ILE A 118 12.06 20.87 -13.36
CA ILE A 118 12.15 21.50 -12.03
C ILE A 118 13.54 22.10 -11.84
N ASP A 119 14.59 21.35 -12.17
CA ASP A 119 15.99 21.78 -12.00
C ASP A 119 16.34 22.99 -12.88
N MET A 120 15.76 23.08 -14.08
CA MET A 120 15.90 24.24 -14.97
C MET A 120 15.22 25.53 -14.46
N ARG A 121 14.46 25.50 -13.35
CA ARG A 121 13.83 26.70 -12.79
C ARG A 121 14.76 27.42 -11.84
N SER A 122 14.85 28.73 -11.99
CA SER A 122 15.71 29.60 -11.19
C SER A 122 15.14 29.98 -9.83
N ASN A 123 13.81 30.00 -9.65
CA ASN A 123 13.17 30.39 -8.39
C ASN A 123 12.45 29.21 -7.70
N GLU A 124 12.50 29.18 -6.37
CA GLU A 124 11.89 28.09 -5.58
C GLU A 124 10.35 28.11 -5.60
N SER A 125 9.72 29.27 -5.85
CA SER A 125 8.26 29.36 -5.96
C SER A 125 7.74 28.60 -7.18
N ASP A 126 8.41 28.71 -8.32
CA ASP A 126 8.08 27.98 -9.55
C ASP A 126 8.39 26.49 -9.41
N LYS A 127 9.51 26.13 -8.77
CA LYS A 127 9.79 24.73 -8.45
C LYS A 127 8.70 24.13 -7.58
N LYS A 128 8.34 24.79 -6.47
CA LYS A 128 7.25 24.36 -5.58
C LYS A 128 5.93 24.22 -6.33
N ARG A 129 5.58 25.19 -7.18
CA ARG A 129 4.37 25.12 -8.02
C ARG A 129 4.39 23.91 -8.94
N LEU A 130 5.51 23.64 -9.61
CA LEU A 130 5.64 22.51 -10.53
C LEU A 130 5.61 21.17 -9.79
N ARG A 131 6.27 21.05 -8.62
CA ARG A 131 6.21 19.89 -7.73
C ARG A 131 4.76 19.58 -7.34
N THR A 132 4.01 20.58 -6.86
CA THR A 132 2.60 20.40 -6.46
C THR A 132 1.70 20.01 -7.64
N LEU A 133 1.87 20.65 -8.80
CA LEU A 133 1.06 20.40 -9.99
C LEU A 133 1.29 18.99 -10.57
N THR A 134 2.55 18.54 -10.60
CA THR A 134 2.93 17.26 -11.22
C THR A 134 2.96 16.11 -10.23
N GLY A 135 3.04 16.40 -8.94
CA GLY A 135 3.32 15.44 -7.89
C GLY A 135 4.74 14.88 -7.91
N VAL A 136 5.65 15.45 -8.72
CA VAL A 136 7.04 14.99 -8.80
C VAL A 136 7.91 15.77 -7.82
N LYS A 137 8.82 15.06 -7.17
CA LYS A 137 9.85 15.61 -6.29
C LYS A 137 11.22 15.14 -6.79
N GLU A 138 12.14 16.07 -6.95
CA GLU A 138 13.52 15.78 -7.26
C GLU A 138 14.21 15.11 -6.06
N ASN A 139 14.77 13.94 -6.32
CA ASN A 139 15.67 13.20 -5.44
C ASN A 139 16.43 12.20 -6.30
N ASP A 140 17.62 11.82 -5.88
CA ASP A 140 18.35 10.72 -6.53
C ASP A 140 17.57 9.42 -6.34
N ASN A 141 17.59 8.58 -7.37
CA ASN A 141 16.83 7.34 -7.39
C ASN A 141 17.59 6.29 -8.18
N CYS A 142 18.16 5.35 -7.42
CA CYS A 142 18.95 4.24 -7.90
C CYS A 142 18.14 3.17 -8.62
N PHE A 143 16.80 3.22 -8.55
CA PHE A 143 15.93 2.20 -9.15
C PHE A 143 15.70 2.39 -10.65
N TRP A 144 15.97 3.58 -11.21
CA TRP A 144 15.63 3.90 -12.61
C TRP A 144 16.19 2.92 -13.64
N ASP A 145 17.37 2.38 -13.37
CA ASP A 145 18.09 1.51 -14.31
C ASP A 145 17.82 0.02 -14.07
N VAL A 146 17.05 -0.32 -13.03
CA VAL A 146 16.82 -1.72 -12.63
C VAL A 146 15.35 -2.13 -12.61
N LEU A 147 14.40 -1.20 -12.41
CA LEU A 147 12.97 -1.47 -12.43
C LEU A 147 12.15 -0.21 -12.74
N ASP A 148 10.87 -0.38 -13.07
CA ASP A 148 9.92 0.73 -13.14
C ASP A 148 9.29 0.96 -11.75
N PRO A 149 9.69 1.99 -11.00
CA PRO A 149 9.17 2.19 -9.64
C PRO A 149 7.67 2.48 -9.62
N HIS A 150 7.07 2.97 -10.72
CA HIS A 150 5.64 3.20 -10.80
C HIS A 150 4.84 1.91 -10.96
N ARG A 151 5.47 0.81 -11.35
CA ARG A 151 4.82 -0.48 -11.65
C ARG A 151 5.27 -1.60 -10.71
N ASP A 152 6.57 -1.72 -10.50
CA ASP A 152 7.25 -2.88 -9.88
C ASP A 152 7.36 -2.78 -8.34
N ILE A 153 6.72 -1.77 -7.75
CA ILE A 153 6.55 -1.61 -6.29
C ILE A 153 5.12 -2.01 -5.90
N PRO A 154 4.81 -3.30 -5.66
CA PRO A 154 3.44 -3.77 -5.45
C PRO A 154 2.71 -3.02 -4.33
N VAL A 155 1.40 -2.89 -4.46
CA VAL A 155 0.56 -2.23 -3.44
C VAL A 155 0.53 -3.11 -2.19
N GLY A 156 1.15 -2.64 -1.09
CA GLY A 156 1.19 -3.37 0.17
C GLY A 156 -0.18 -3.55 0.82
N LEU A 157 -0.77 -4.76 0.74
CA LEU A 157 -2.13 -5.07 1.20
C LEU A 157 -2.39 -4.75 2.68
N LEU A 158 -1.42 -4.98 3.57
CA LEU A 158 -1.53 -4.66 5.00
C LEU A 158 -1.74 -3.16 5.24
N HIS A 159 -0.97 -2.34 4.52
CA HIS A 159 -1.02 -0.89 4.63
C HIS A 159 -2.18 -0.30 3.85
N LEU A 160 -2.63 -0.97 2.78
CA LEU A 160 -3.79 -0.59 1.99
C LEU A 160 -5.10 -0.87 2.75
N ILE A 161 -5.36 -2.13 3.11
CA ILE A 161 -6.67 -2.56 3.59
C ILE A 161 -6.81 -2.34 5.11
N PRO A 162 -6.18 -3.11 6.03
CA PRO A 162 -6.31 -2.89 7.48
C PRO A 162 -5.90 -1.48 7.93
N LEU A 163 -4.64 -1.09 7.72
CA LEU A 163 -4.09 0.17 8.24
C LEU A 163 -4.45 1.40 7.39
N GLY A 164 -5.14 1.20 6.27
CA GLY A 164 -5.57 2.24 5.37
C GLY A 164 -7.08 2.39 5.36
N LEU A 165 -7.72 1.68 4.44
CA LEU A 165 -9.16 1.77 4.19
C LEU A 165 -9.97 1.45 5.45
N ALA A 166 -9.70 0.33 6.11
CA ALA A 166 -10.45 -0.12 7.29
C ALA A 166 -10.26 0.83 8.47
N LYS A 167 -9.03 1.28 8.73
CA LYS A 167 -8.76 2.27 9.77
C LYS A 167 -9.52 3.58 9.52
N HIS A 168 -9.50 4.08 8.29
CA HIS A 168 -10.16 5.35 7.97
C HIS A 168 -11.68 5.26 7.94
N ILE A 169 -12.25 4.20 7.35
CA ILE A 169 -13.71 4.03 7.27
C ILE A 169 -14.30 3.79 8.66
N ILE A 170 -13.68 2.96 9.50
CA ILE A 170 -14.21 2.70 10.84
C ILE A 170 -14.07 3.94 11.71
N LYS A 171 -12.96 4.68 11.62
CA LYS A 171 -12.85 5.98 12.29
C LYS A 171 -13.94 6.95 11.85
N PHE A 172 -14.24 7.01 10.55
CA PHE A 172 -15.32 7.82 10.02
C PHE A 172 -16.67 7.41 10.61
N VAL A 173 -16.98 6.11 10.66
CA VAL A 173 -18.21 5.60 11.27
C VAL A 173 -18.29 5.98 12.75
N LEU A 174 -17.22 5.75 13.54
CA LEU A 174 -17.19 6.08 14.97
C LEU A 174 -17.42 7.57 15.24
N ASN A 175 -16.93 8.44 14.37
CA ASN A 175 -17.14 9.89 14.47
C ASN A 175 -18.56 10.34 14.07
N ASN A 176 -19.32 9.47 13.39
CA ASN A 176 -20.66 9.77 12.86
C ASN A 176 -21.77 8.99 13.60
N VAL A 177 -21.46 8.33 14.72
CA VAL A 177 -22.43 7.65 15.57
C VAL A 177 -22.30 8.13 17.02
N GLY A 178 -23.37 8.00 17.81
CA GLY A 178 -23.37 8.40 19.21
C GLY A 178 -22.56 7.47 20.11
N SER A 179 -22.19 7.95 21.30
CA SER A 179 -21.47 7.19 22.33
C SER A 179 -22.11 5.84 22.65
N ASP A 180 -23.44 5.81 22.77
CA ASP A 180 -24.21 4.60 23.09
C ASP A 180 -24.08 3.53 22.01
N THR A 181 -23.90 3.96 20.74
CA THR A 181 -23.64 3.05 19.63
C THR A 181 -22.24 2.46 19.74
N VAL A 182 -21.23 3.29 20.06
CA VAL A 182 -19.85 2.83 20.28
C VAL A 182 -19.73 1.87 21.46
N GLU A 183 -20.51 2.09 22.51
CA GLU A 183 -20.60 1.19 23.65
C GLU A 183 -21.18 -0.17 23.25
N LYS A 184 -22.30 -0.19 22.50
CA LYS A 184 -22.87 -1.44 21.95
C LYS A 184 -21.90 -2.18 21.03
N LEU A 185 -21.16 -1.46 20.19
CA LEU A 185 -20.11 -2.04 19.36
C LEU A 185 -19.06 -2.73 20.24
N SER A 186 -18.62 -2.05 21.32
CA SER A 186 -17.63 -2.56 22.26
C SER A 186 -18.10 -3.84 22.96
N TYR A 187 -19.33 -3.87 23.46
CA TYR A 187 -19.89 -5.05 24.14
C TYR A 187 -19.97 -6.26 23.21
N HIS A 188 -20.56 -6.10 22.03
CA HIS A 188 -20.66 -7.19 21.07
C HIS A 188 -19.30 -7.66 20.58
N LEU A 189 -18.33 -6.76 20.42
CA LEU A 189 -16.98 -7.12 20.02
C LEU A 189 -16.28 -7.99 21.07
N ILE A 190 -16.41 -7.64 22.36
CA ILE A 190 -15.85 -8.43 23.48
C ILE A 190 -16.53 -9.79 23.56
N ASP A 191 -17.85 -9.85 23.39
CA ASP A 191 -18.59 -11.11 23.41
C ASP A 191 -18.16 -12.04 22.26
N THR A 192 -17.95 -11.47 21.07
CA THR A 192 -17.58 -12.24 19.86
C THR A 192 -16.11 -12.67 19.84
N LEU A 193 -15.18 -11.77 20.22
CA LEU A 193 -13.72 -12.00 20.06
C LEU A 193 -12.96 -12.12 21.39
N GLY A 194 -13.66 -12.01 22.52
CA GLY A 194 -13.11 -12.13 23.87
C GLY A 194 -12.52 -10.83 24.45
N ASN A 195 -12.14 -10.92 25.73
CA ASN A 195 -11.64 -9.79 26.54
C ASN A 195 -10.39 -9.10 25.99
N GLY A 196 -9.63 -9.73 25.09
CA GLY A 196 -8.49 -9.09 24.41
C GLY A 196 -8.88 -7.86 23.57
N TYR A 197 -10.17 -7.72 23.23
CA TYR A 197 -10.71 -6.57 22.50
C TYR A 197 -11.37 -5.54 23.42
N LYS A 198 -11.18 -5.66 24.74
CA LYS A 198 -11.55 -4.60 25.67
C LYS A 198 -10.88 -3.29 25.27
N ASP A 199 -11.62 -2.19 25.35
CA ASP A 199 -11.17 -0.86 24.95
C ASP A 199 -10.74 -0.74 23.46
N PHE A 200 -11.21 -1.65 22.58
CA PHE A 200 -10.86 -1.64 21.14
C PHE A 200 -11.07 -0.26 20.52
N PHE A 201 -12.27 0.27 20.66
CA PHE A 201 -12.69 1.56 20.10
C PHE A 201 -12.13 2.77 20.88
N LYS A 202 -11.92 2.63 22.18
CA LYS A 202 -11.29 3.67 23.02
C LYS A 202 -9.87 4.00 22.55
N HIS A 203 -9.09 2.98 22.21
CA HIS A 203 -7.72 3.13 21.71
C HIS A 203 -7.61 2.91 20.20
N PHE A 204 -8.67 3.22 19.45
CA PHE A 204 -8.77 2.89 18.02
C PHE A 204 -7.59 3.43 17.18
N ASN A 205 -7.11 4.64 17.46
CA ASN A 205 -6.01 5.24 16.71
C ASN A 205 -4.69 4.45 16.85
N SER A 206 -4.50 3.71 17.95
CA SER A 206 -3.29 2.92 18.22
C SER A 206 -3.40 1.46 17.74
N ARG A 207 -4.57 1.06 17.21
CA ARG A 207 -4.78 -0.33 16.73
C ARG A 207 -3.87 -0.65 15.55
N GLN A 208 -3.34 -1.87 15.59
CA GLN A 208 -2.40 -2.40 14.61
C GLN A 208 -3.13 -3.16 13.50
N GLY A 209 -2.38 -3.55 12.46
CA GLY A 209 -2.96 -4.24 11.31
C GLY A 209 -3.61 -5.58 11.67
N LYS A 210 -3.05 -6.31 12.64
CA LYS A 210 -3.64 -7.55 13.17
C LYS A 210 -5.03 -7.31 13.76
N ASP A 211 -5.16 -6.31 14.61
CA ASP A 211 -6.42 -5.96 15.28
C ASP A 211 -7.51 -5.63 14.26
N LEU A 212 -7.17 -4.81 13.26
CA LEU A 212 -8.10 -4.38 12.21
C LEU A 212 -8.42 -5.51 11.23
N LYS A 213 -7.48 -6.44 10.97
CA LYS A 213 -7.72 -7.64 10.16
C LYS A 213 -8.74 -8.56 10.82
N SER A 214 -8.63 -8.78 12.13
CA SER A 214 -9.61 -9.56 12.89
C SER A 214 -10.96 -8.84 12.94
N TYR A 215 -10.96 -7.54 13.25
CA TYR A 215 -12.19 -6.76 13.34
C TYR A 215 -12.96 -6.72 12.01
N LEU A 216 -12.29 -6.52 10.87
CA LEU A 216 -12.94 -6.42 9.57
C LEU A 216 -13.75 -7.67 9.18
N GLN A 217 -13.38 -8.85 9.70
CA GLN A 217 -14.11 -10.11 9.47
C GLN A 217 -15.49 -10.13 10.13
N ILE A 218 -15.64 -9.44 11.27
CA ILE A 218 -16.90 -9.39 12.04
C ILE A 218 -17.59 -8.02 11.96
N ALA A 219 -16.92 -7.02 11.39
CA ALA A 219 -17.38 -5.63 11.39
C ALA A 219 -18.81 -5.45 10.84
N PRO A 220 -19.23 -6.09 9.72
CA PRO A 220 -20.61 -5.99 9.25
C PRO A 220 -21.65 -6.38 10.31
N PHE A 221 -21.41 -7.49 11.01
CA PHE A 221 -22.31 -8.00 12.04
C PHE A 221 -22.29 -7.12 13.30
N ASN A 222 -21.11 -6.64 13.70
CA ASN A 222 -20.96 -5.75 14.84
C ASN A 222 -21.68 -4.42 14.62
N LEU A 223 -21.54 -3.83 13.43
CA LEU A 223 -22.24 -2.60 13.04
C LEU A 223 -23.76 -2.81 12.96
N LEU A 224 -24.21 -3.95 12.43
CA LEU A 224 -25.63 -4.31 12.39
C LEU A 224 -26.22 -4.45 13.80
N TYR A 225 -25.51 -5.15 14.70
CA TYR A 225 -25.91 -5.32 16.11
C TYR A 225 -26.10 -3.97 16.81
N ALA A 226 -25.15 -3.05 16.62
CA ALA A 226 -25.22 -1.72 17.21
C ALA A 226 -26.23 -0.79 16.52
N LYS A 227 -26.95 -1.26 15.49
CA LYS A 227 -27.92 -0.50 14.69
C LYS A 227 -27.33 0.75 14.03
N VAL A 228 -26.10 0.63 13.54
CA VAL A 228 -25.43 1.67 12.74
C VAL A 228 -26.23 1.90 11.44
N PRO A 229 -26.32 3.14 10.91
CA PRO A 229 -27.01 3.41 9.66
C PRO A 229 -26.57 2.48 8.52
N SER A 230 -27.53 1.96 7.74
CA SER A 230 -27.31 0.96 6.68
C SER A 230 -26.20 1.37 5.70
N LYS A 231 -26.16 2.64 5.30
CA LYS A 231 -25.10 3.17 4.41
C LYS A 231 -23.67 2.88 4.89
N PHE A 232 -23.43 2.88 6.20
CA PHE A 232 -22.12 2.58 6.77
C PHE A 232 -21.87 1.07 6.86
N ILE A 233 -22.91 0.29 7.15
CA ILE A 233 -22.85 -1.18 7.13
C ILE A 233 -22.50 -1.66 5.71
N ASP A 234 -23.18 -1.13 4.69
CA ASP A 234 -22.95 -1.49 3.28
C ASP A 234 -21.51 -1.17 2.84
N MET A 235 -21.01 0.00 3.24
CA MET A 235 -19.65 0.44 2.90
C MET A 235 -18.58 -0.44 3.55
N VAL A 236 -18.76 -0.81 4.82
CA VAL A 236 -17.83 -1.69 5.55
C VAL A 236 -17.94 -3.13 5.05
N THR A 237 -19.14 -3.59 4.70
CA THR A 237 -19.38 -4.91 4.09
C THR A 237 -18.68 -5.03 2.74
N CYS A 238 -18.78 -4.00 1.90
CA CYS A 238 -18.07 -3.96 0.63
C CYS A 238 -16.55 -4.09 0.84
N LEU A 239 -15.99 -3.31 1.78
CA LEU A 239 -14.56 -3.41 2.11
C LEU A 239 -14.16 -4.78 2.68
N ALA A 240 -15.01 -5.39 3.52
CA ALA A 240 -14.76 -6.73 4.07
C ALA A 240 -14.73 -7.81 2.97
N ASN A 241 -15.62 -7.70 1.97
CA ASN A 241 -15.62 -8.59 0.80
C ASN A 241 -14.36 -8.42 -0.06
N ILE A 242 -13.93 -7.18 -0.30
CA ILE A 242 -12.66 -6.88 -0.98
C ILE A 242 -11.50 -7.50 -0.21
N HIS A 243 -11.44 -7.30 1.10
CA HIS A 243 -10.40 -7.91 1.94
C HIS A 243 -10.39 -9.43 1.84
N LYS A 244 -11.56 -10.07 1.96
CA LYS A 244 -11.71 -11.53 1.85
C LYS A 244 -11.14 -12.05 0.52
N LYS A 245 -11.50 -11.43 -0.61
CA LYS A 245 -11.01 -11.84 -1.93
C LYS A 245 -9.51 -11.65 -2.08
N LEU A 246 -8.95 -10.57 -1.56
CA LEU A 246 -7.50 -10.28 -1.62
C LEU A 246 -6.64 -11.19 -0.74
N ASN A 247 -7.21 -11.98 0.17
CA ASN A 247 -6.49 -12.97 0.98
C ASN A 247 -6.60 -14.40 0.41
N LYS A 248 -7.11 -14.60 -0.81
CA LYS A 248 -7.08 -15.91 -1.46
C LYS A 248 -5.67 -16.25 -1.93
N ASP A 249 -5.29 -17.52 -1.83
CA ASP A 249 -4.00 -18.02 -2.34
C ASP A 249 -3.99 -18.18 -3.87
N SER A 250 -5.18 -18.22 -4.49
CA SER A 250 -5.35 -18.32 -5.93
C SER A 250 -6.56 -17.53 -6.41
N PHE A 251 -6.47 -17.00 -7.63
CA PHE A 251 -7.49 -16.17 -8.25
C PHE A 251 -7.97 -16.80 -9.55
N THR A 252 -9.29 -16.81 -9.74
CA THR A 252 -9.96 -17.14 -11.00
C THR A 252 -10.38 -15.87 -11.73
N SER A 253 -10.70 -15.93 -13.02
CA SER A 253 -11.24 -14.78 -13.77
C SER A 253 -12.48 -14.17 -13.10
N SER A 254 -13.39 -15.03 -12.59
CA SER A 254 -14.57 -14.59 -11.83
C SER A 254 -14.20 -13.84 -10.54
N ASP A 255 -13.10 -14.22 -9.87
CA ASP A 255 -12.64 -13.47 -8.69
C ASP A 255 -12.18 -12.06 -9.05
N TYR A 256 -11.54 -11.88 -10.22
CA TYR A 256 -11.14 -10.56 -10.69
C TYR A 256 -12.36 -9.68 -11.04
N ASP A 257 -13.37 -10.26 -11.69
CA ASP A 257 -14.59 -9.54 -12.03
C ASP A 257 -15.37 -9.13 -10.77
N ASP A 258 -15.54 -10.04 -9.81
CA ASP A 258 -16.12 -9.75 -8.50
C ASP A 258 -15.35 -8.65 -7.78
N LEU A 259 -14.02 -8.72 -7.77
CA LEU A 259 -13.17 -7.75 -7.09
C LEU A 259 -13.30 -6.37 -7.75
N ARG A 260 -13.27 -6.30 -9.08
CA ARG A 260 -13.48 -5.06 -9.85
C ARG A 260 -14.86 -4.46 -9.58
N TYR A 261 -15.89 -5.29 -9.53
CA TYR A 261 -17.24 -4.85 -9.18
C TYR A 261 -17.29 -4.25 -7.77
N ASN A 262 -16.77 -4.98 -6.76
CA ASN A 262 -16.76 -4.51 -5.38
C ASN A 262 -15.94 -3.21 -5.21
N ILE A 263 -14.79 -3.09 -5.88
CA ILE A 263 -13.98 -1.87 -5.84
C ILE A 263 -14.77 -0.67 -6.38
N ARG A 264 -15.48 -0.81 -7.51
CA ARG A 264 -16.35 0.25 -8.03
C ARG A 264 -17.47 0.61 -7.06
N GLN A 265 -18.14 -0.39 -6.48
CA GLN A 265 -19.19 -0.15 -5.48
C GLN A 265 -18.64 0.59 -4.26
N TYR A 266 -17.46 0.21 -3.76
CA TYR A 266 -16.79 0.90 -2.67
C TYR A 266 -16.54 2.38 -3.03
N HIS A 267 -16.03 2.69 -4.22
CA HIS A 267 -15.80 4.07 -4.64
C HIS A 267 -17.10 4.88 -4.78
N GLU A 268 -18.17 4.30 -5.31
CA GLU A 268 -19.48 4.98 -5.39
C GLU A 268 -20.06 5.26 -3.99
N GLN A 269 -19.94 4.31 -3.06
CA GLN A 269 -20.34 4.51 -1.67
C GLN A 269 -19.50 5.61 -0.99
N ILE A 270 -18.18 5.61 -1.17
CA ILE A 270 -17.31 6.69 -0.68
C ILE A 270 -17.73 8.04 -1.29
N LYS A 271 -18.07 8.05 -2.59
CA LYS A 271 -18.47 9.26 -3.29
C LYS A 271 -19.74 9.89 -2.72
N ARG A 272 -20.72 9.05 -2.39
CA ARG A 272 -22.03 9.42 -1.89
C ARG A 272 -22.05 9.69 -0.38
N ASP A 273 -21.46 8.80 0.41
CA ASP A 273 -21.70 8.73 1.86
C ASP A 273 -20.50 9.18 2.71
N ALA A 274 -19.29 9.24 2.15
CA ALA A 274 -18.06 9.61 2.86
C ALA A 274 -17.06 10.39 1.99
N PRO A 275 -17.44 11.53 1.40
CA PRO A 275 -16.63 12.23 0.39
C PRO A 275 -15.28 12.74 0.91
N GLU A 276 -15.11 12.91 2.22
CA GLU A 276 -13.83 13.23 2.85
C GLU A 276 -12.76 12.15 2.67
N LEU A 277 -13.16 10.90 2.44
CA LEU A 277 -12.26 9.77 2.22
C LEU A 277 -11.74 9.69 0.77
N LYS A 278 -12.28 10.50 -0.15
CA LYS A 278 -11.80 10.60 -1.55
C LYS A 278 -10.35 11.04 -1.64
N LYS A 279 -9.93 11.97 -0.77
CA LYS A 279 -8.58 12.54 -0.73
C LYS A 279 -7.55 11.59 -0.12
N LYS A 280 -7.97 10.44 0.40
CA LYS A 280 -7.03 9.44 0.93
C LYS A 280 -6.46 8.65 -0.24
N VAL A 281 -5.16 8.77 -0.47
CA VAL A 281 -4.47 8.07 -1.58
C VAL A 281 -4.74 6.58 -1.61
N LYS A 282 -4.88 5.95 -0.43
CA LYS A 282 -5.18 4.52 -0.30
C LYS A 282 -6.53 4.14 -0.91
N SER A 283 -7.53 5.02 -0.88
CA SER A 283 -8.83 4.80 -1.53
C SER A 283 -8.65 4.62 -3.03
N HIS A 284 -7.81 5.44 -3.67
CA HIS A 284 -7.51 5.33 -5.09
C HIS A 284 -6.55 4.18 -5.42
N LEU A 285 -5.54 3.90 -4.57
CA LEU A 285 -4.60 2.79 -4.78
C LEU A 285 -5.28 1.42 -4.87
N LEU A 286 -6.51 1.31 -4.38
CA LEU A 286 -7.32 0.11 -4.55
C LEU A 286 -7.56 -0.26 -6.02
N LEU A 287 -7.66 0.73 -6.92
CA LEU A 287 -7.79 0.49 -8.37
C LEU A 287 -6.54 -0.19 -8.95
N HIS A 288 -5.36 0.11 -8.37
CA HIS A 288 -4.08 -0.40 -8.83
C HIS A 288 -3.77 -1.82 -8.33
N VAL A 289 -4.68 -2.44 -7.56
CA VAL A 289 -4.54 -3.84 -7.12
C VAL A 289 -4.96 -4.82 -8.23
N VAL A 290 -5.81 -4.37 -9.16
CA VAL A 290 -6.43 -5.20 -10.22
C VAL A 290 -6.14 -4.69 -11.63
N SER A 291 -5.26 -3.69 -11.76
CA SER A 291 -4.87 -3.01 -13.00
C SER A 291 -3.69 -3.68 -13.67
#